data_AF-A0A3D0H806-F1
#
_entry.id   AF-A0A3D0H806-F1
#
_cell.length_a   1.000
_cell.length_b   1.000
_cell.length_c   1.000
_cell.angle_alpha   90.00
_cell.angle_beta   90.00
_cell.angle_gamma   90.00
#
_symmetry.space_group_name_H-M   'P 1'
#
loop_
_entity.id
_entity.type
_entity.pdbx_description
1 polymer ?
#
loop_
_entity_poly.entity_id
_entity_poly.type
_entity_poly.pdbx_seq_one_letter_code
_entity_poly.pdbx_strand_id
1 'polypeptide(L)'
;MRRLCFVFLVVSIQVVLSVNVWAASEQAKKLRGDNGLSPYAPAERFLGGNFVADEVEPRFIFGKVSDFVKTRSCPTSWFIEEGEKKRIETNTPQSGPVEYTLYLEEDCGGKVTYYVFVDRSQASGTQWMEWRKQFHKSKTEPQYGAVKAALDQASQNGFSVEGELRFVEIDGKLQVKKPEDTLTGELRFQPIYDLKQGKAVAP
;
A
#
# COMPACT_ATOMS: atom_id res chain seq x y z
N MET A 1 -71.91 12.43 0.03
CA MET A 1 -70.75 11.65 0.52
C MET A 1 -70.21 10.77 -0.60
N ARG A 2 -69.03 11.07 -1.15
CA ARG A 2 -68.05 10.10 -1.69
C ARG A 2 -66.86 10.89 -2.24
N ARG A 3 -65.81 11.01 -1.42
CA ARG A 3 -64.49 11.47 -1.84
C ARG A 3 -63.80 10.28 -2.50
N LEU A 4 -63.51 10.35 -3.81
CA LEU A 4 -62.58 9.43 -4.45
C LEU A 4 -61.16 9.94 -4.18
N CYS A 5 -60.42 9.21 -3.34
CA CYS A 5 -59.00 9.45 -3.13
C CYS A 5 -58.22 8.96 -4.36
N PHE A 6 -57.53 9.89 -5.02
CA PHE A 6 -56.48 9.57 -5.99
C PHE A 6 -55.31 8.93 -5.26
N VAL A 7 -55.03 7.66 -5.54
CA VAL A 7 -53.79 6.98 -5.14
C VAL A 7 -52.75 7.30 -6.21
N PHE A 8 -51.85 8.25 -5.92
CA PHE A 8 -50.65 8.47 -6.72
C PHE A 8 -49.61 7.40 -6.36
N LEU A 9 -49.39 6.44 -7.26
CA LEU A 9 -48.28 5.49 -7.18
C LEU A 9 -47.01 6.20 -7.67
N VAL A 10 -46.20 6.72 -6.75
CA VAL A 10 -44.88 7.27 -7.06
C VAL A 10 -43.91 6.11 -7.22
N VAL A 11 -43.55 5.79 -8.46
CA VAL A 11 -42.45 4.87 -8.78
C VAL A 11 -41.15 5.63 -8.59
N SER A 12 -40.53 5.47 -7.42
CA SER A 12 -39.20 5.98 -7.14
C SER A 12 -38.16 5.17 -7.92
N ILE A 13 -37.74 5.67 -9.09
CA ILE A 13 -36.57 5.16 -9.81
C ILE A 13 -35.34 5.57 -8.99
N GLN A 14 -34.83 4.64 -8.16
CA GLN A 14 -33.51 4.81 -7.58
C GLN A 14 -32.47 4.64 -8.67
N VAL A 15 -31.84 5.75 -9.05
CA VAL A 15 -30.61 5.75 -9.83
C VAL A 15 -29.52 5.15 -8.94
N VAL A 16 -29.35 3.83 -9.05
CA VAL A 16 -28.18 3.15 -8.52
C VAL A 16 -27.00 3.70 -9.32
N LEU A 17 -26.19 4.55 -8.68
CA LEU A 17 -24.85 4.87 -9.14
C LEU A 17 -24.11 3.54 -9.28
N SER A 18 -24.09 3.03 -10.51
CA SER A 18 -23.37 1.82 -10.87
C SER A 18 -21.91 2.21 -10.83
N VAL A 19 -21.29 2.12 -9.66
CA VAL A 19 -19.85 1.98 -9.57
C VAL A 19 -19.56 0.77 -10.44
N ASN A 20 -18.91 0.97 -11.59
CA ASN A 20 -18.50 -0.13 -12.45
C ASN A 20 -17.52 -0.97 -11.63
N VAL A 21 -18.04 -1.94 -10.88
CA VAL A 21 -17.24 -2.97 -10.23
C VAL A 21 -16.83 -3.87 -11.38
N TRP A 22 -15.68 -3.57 -11.96
CA TRP A 22 -15.07 -4.44 -12.95
C TRP A 22 -14.90 -5.80 -12.29
N ALA A 23 -15.53 -6.83 -12.89
CA ALA A 23 -15.39 -8.18 -12.39
C ALA A 23 -13.91 -8.57 -12.48
N ALA A 24 -13.36 -9.09 -11.39
CA ALA A 24 -12.00 -9.61 -11.36
C ALA A 24 -11.82 -10.65 -12.47
N SER A 25 -10.72 -10.58 -13.20
CA SER A 25 -10.34 -11.59 -14.18
C SER A 25 -10.14 -12.96 -13.52
N GLU A 26 -10.21 -14.03 -14.31
CA GLU A 26 -9.93 -15.39 -13.82
C GLU A 26 -8.49 -15.51 -13.30
N GLN A 27 -7.54 -14.79 -13.91
CA GLN A 27 -6.16 -14.74 -13.43
C GLN A 27 -6.09 -14.09 -12.04
N ALA A 28 -6.77 -12.97 -11.83
CA ALA A 28 -6.82 -12.31 -10.52
C ALA A 28 -7.44 -13.24 -9.46
N LYS A 29 -8.57 -13.89 -9.77
CA LYS A 29 -9.20 -14.86 -8.85
C LYS A 29 -8.25 -16.01 -8.49
N LYS A 30 -7.54 -16.56 -9.48
CA LYS A 30 -6.58 -17.63 -9.27
C LYS A 30 -5.44 -17.18 -8.36
N LEU A 31 -4.80 -16.05 -8.65
CA LEU A 31 -3.67 -15.55 -7.86
C LEU A 31 -4.08 -15.19 -6.44
N ARG A 32 -5.26 -14.59 -6.24
CA ARG A 32 -5.80 -14.37 -4.90
C ARG A 32 -5.97 -15.68 -4.13
N GLY A 33 -6.44 -16.73 -4.77
CA GLY A 33 -6.55 -18.07 -4.17
C GLY A 33 -5.19 -18.67 -3.82
N ASP A 34 -4.23 -18.64 -4.75
CA ASP A 34 -2.89 -19.18 -4.57
C ASP A 34 -2.14 -18.49 -3.40
N ASN A 35 -2.35 -17.18 -3.25
CA ASN A 35 -1.72 -16.36 -2.22
C ASN A 35 -2.56 -16.20 -0.94
N GLY A 36 -3.74 -16.84 -0.84
CA GLY A 36 -4.61 -16.72 0.33
C GLY A 36 -5.06 -15.27 0.62
N LEU A 37 -5.32 -14.49 -0.42
CA LEU A 37 -5.64 -13.07 -0.34
C LEU A 37 -7.14 -12.83 -0.14
N SER A 38 -7.45 -11.95 0.81
CA SER A 38 -8.80 -11.50 1.11
C SER A 38 -8.93 -9.98 0.96
N PRO A 39 -10.10 -9.46 0.53
CA PRO A 39 -10.30 -8.01 0.42
C PRO A 39 -10.03 -7.31 1.76
N TYR A 40 -9.37 -6.16 1.66
CA TYR A 40 -8.99 -5.35 2.81
C TYR A 40 -9.10 -3.86 2.50
N ALA A 41 -9.42 -3.08 3.52
CA ALA A 41 -9.42 -1.62 3.44
C ALA A 41 -8.24 -1.11 4.28
N PRO A 42 -7.15 -0.63 3.65
CA PRO A 42 -6.01 -0.10 4.39
C PRO A 42 -6.40 1.11 5.25
N ALA A 43 -5.69 1.29 6.37
CA ALA A 43 -5.90 2.43 7.24
C ALA A 43 -5.61 3.75 6.51
N GLU A 44 -6.37 4.81 6.83
CA GLU A 44 -6.19 6.13 6.21
C GLU A 44 -4.79 6.70 6.43
N ARG A 45 -4.16 6.40 7.57
CA ARG A 45 -2.78 6.82 7.87
C ARG A 45 -1.77 6.25 6.89
N PHE A 46 -1.95 5.00 6.48
CA PHE A 46 -1.11 4.37 5.45
C PHE A 46 -1.38 4.97 4.08
N LEU A 47 -2.66 5.08 3.67
CA LEU A 47 -3.02 5.65 2.36
C LEU A 47 -2.60 7.12 2.19
N GLY A 48 -2.65 7.88 3.28
CA GLY A 48 -2.26 9.29 3.33
C GLY A 48 -0.75 9.53 3.51
N GLY A 49 0.00 8.47 3.83
CA GLY A 49 1.42 8.55 4.11
C GLY A 49 2.31 8.35 2.90
N ASN A 50 3.56 8.81 3.02
CA ASN A 50 4.59 8.65 1.98
C ASN A 50 5.22 7.27 2.08
N PHE A 51 5.91 6.85 1.03
CA PHE A 51 6.55 5.54 1.01
C PHE A 51 7.95 5.56 0.41
N VAL A 52 8.78 4.61 0.85
CA VAL A 52 10.06 4.27 0.19
C VAL A 52 9.89 3.00 -0.65
N ALA A 53 10.87 2.69 -1.49
CA ALA A 53 10.80 1.56 -2.43
C ALA A 53 12.04 0.64 -2.38
N ASP A 54 12.75 0.67 -1.25
CA ASP A 54 13.86 -0.20 -0.86
C ASP A 54 13.97 -0.12 0.68
N GLU A 55 14.12 -1.27 1.36
CA GLU A 55 14.20 -1.30 2.82
C GLU A 55 15.57 -0.85 3.35
N VAL A 56 16.64 -1.19 2.62
CA VAL A 56 18.02 -1.11 3.11
C VAL A 56 18.69 0.17 2.63
N GLU A 57 18.51 0.51 1.35
CA GLU A 57 19.17 1.64 0.71
C GLU A 57 18.19 2.46 -0.16
N PRO A 58 17.07 2.96 0.40
CA PRO A 58 16.18 3.84 -0.36
C PRO A 58 16.90 5.14 -0.70
N ARG A 59 16.88 5.51 -1.98
CA ARG A 59 17.39 6.80 -2.40
C ARG A 59 16.34 7.89 -2.23
N PHE A 60 15.07 7.53 -2.43
CA PHE A 60 13.99 8.49 -2.46
C PHE A 60 12.84 8.14 -1.52
N ILE A 61 12.13 9.19 -1.10
CA ILE A 61 10.77 9.09 -0.61
C ILE A 61 9.84 9.51 -1.74
N PHE A 62 8.84 8.67 -1.98
CA PHE A 62 7.75 8.90 -2.90
C PHE A 62 6.54 9.49 -2.18
N GLY A 63 5.68 10.18 -2.92
CA GLY A 63 4.48 10.81 -2.36
C GLY A 63 3.48 9.83 -1.77
N LYS A 64 2.26 10.30 -1.56
CA LYS A 64 1.23 9.52 -0.85
C LYS A 64 0.93 8.21 -1.58
N VAL A 65 0.72 7.13 -0.82
CA VAL A 65 0.27 5.84 -1.38
C VAL A 65 -1.03 6.02 -2.17
N SER A 66 -1.97 6.83 -1.66
CA SER A 66 -3.22 7.13 -2.37
C SER A 66 -3.02 7.87 -3.70
N ASP A 67 -2.00 8.71 -3.83
CA ASP A 67 -1.70 9.38 -5.10
C ASP A 67 -1.05 8.40 -6.08
N PHE A 68 -0.23 7.47 -5.60
CA PHE A 68 0.26 6.35 -6.40
C PHE A 68 -0.88 5.48 -6.94
N VAL A 69 -1.87 5.12 -6.11
CA VAL A 69 -3.05 4.34 -6.53
C VAL A 69 -3.83 5.06 -7.64
N LYS A 70 -4.04 6.38 -7.52
CA LYS A 70 -4.75 7.18 -8.55
C LYS A 70 -4.03 7.22 -9.89
N THR A 71 -2.72 6.98 -9.92
CA THR A 71 -1.94 6.95 -11.17
C THR A 71 -2.03 5.62 -11.90
N ARG A 72 -2.67 4.60 -11.29
CA ARG A 72 -2.86 3.29 -11.94
C ARG A 72 -3.80 3.44 -13.13
N SER A 73 -3.48 2.72 -14.18
CA SER A 73 -4.18 2.80 -15.47
C SER A 73 -5.41 1.91 -15.53
N CYS A 74 -5.43 0.87 -14.70
CA CYS A 74 -6.51 -0.10 -14.60
C CYS A 74 -7.15 -0.06 -13.19
N PRO A 75 -8.35 -0.65 -13.03
CA PRO A 75 -8.99 -0.74 -11.72
C PRO A 75 -8.07 -1.42 -10.69
N THR A 76 -8.06 -0.86 -9.48
CA THR A 76 -7.26 -1.37 -8.38
C THR A 76 -8.11 -1.88 -7.23
N SER A 77 -7.59 -2.86 -6.49
CA SER A 77 -8.21 -3.35 -5.25
C SER A 77 -7.15 -3.74 -4.23
N TRP A 78 -7.47 -3.53 -2.95
CA TRP A 78 -6.57 -3.84 -1.85
C TRP A 78 -6.88 -5.20 -1.24
N PHE A 79 -5.83 -5.95 -0.97
CA PHE A 79 -5.89 -7.26 -0.37
C PHE A 79 -4.85 -7.42 0.73
N ILE A 80 -5.10 -8.41 1.58
CA ILE A 80 -4.21 -8.87 2.65
C ILE A 80 -4.31 -10.39 2.74
N GLU A 81 -3.24 -11.03 3.20
CA GLU A 81 -3.29 -12.46 3.52
C GLU A 81 -4.28 -12.73 4.66
N GLU A 82 -5.08 -13.80 4.54
CA GLU A 82 -6.12 -14.13 5.53
C GLU A 82 -5.57 -14.32 6.95
N GLY A 83 -4.40 -14.95 7.08
CA GLY A 83 -3.75 -15.14 8.37
C GLY A 83 -3.39 -13.81 9.04
N GLU A 84 -2.92 -12.87 8.24
CA GLU A 84 -2.53 -11.55 8.70
C GLU A 84 -3.73 -10.68 9.07
N LYS A 85 -4.80 -10.75 8.27
CA LYS A 85 -6.08 -10.11 8.62
C LYS A 85 -6.59 -10.57 9.97
N LYS A 86 -6.64 -11.89 10.19
CA LYS A 86 -7.07 -12.49 11.46
C LYS A 86 -6.19 -12.01 12.61
N ARG A 87 -4.87 -11.97 12.42
CA ARG A 87 -3.90 -11.50 13.42
C ARG A 87 -4.16 -10.05 13.85
N ILE A 88 -4.44 -9.17 12.89
CA ILE A 88 -4.73 -7.75 13.16
C ILE A 88 -6.06 -7.61 13.89
N GLU A 89 -7.10 -8.33 13.44
CA GLU A 89 -8.44 -8.29 14.06
C GLU A 89 -8.46 -8.82 15.50
N THR A 90 -7.64 -9.83 15.82
CA THR A 90 -7.59 -10.40 17.17
C THR A 90 -6.84 -9.53 18.19
N ASN A 91 -6.32 -8.36 17.80
CA ASN A 91 -5.56 -7.42 18.66
C ASN A 91 -4.52 -8.12 19.54
N THR A 92 -3.91 -9.20 19.03
CA THR A 92 -2.92 -9.96 19.81
C THR A 92 -1.73 -9.04 20.03
N PRO A 93 -1.38 -8.71 21.30
CA PRO A 93 -0.33 -7.73 21.57
C PRO A 93 0.97 -8.21 20.93
N GLN A 94 1.44 -7.47 19.92
CA GLN A 94 2.68 -7.80 19.24
C GLN A 94 3.83 -7.36 20.15
N SER A 95 4.82 -8.23 20.35
CA SER A 95 6.13 -7.80 20.82
C SER A 95 6.87 -7.14 19.65
N GLY A 96 6.56 -5.87 19.38
CA GLY A 96 7.17 -5.11 18.29
C GLY A 96 6.20 -4.14 17.59
N PRO A 97 6.67 -3.39 16.58
CA PRO A 97 5.83 -2.56 15.73
C PRO A 97 4.80 -3.42 14.98
N VAL A 98 3.60 -2.85 14.82
CA VAL A 98 2.57 -3.42 13.96
C VAL A 98 2.95 -3.12 12.51
N GLU A 99 3.64 -4.08 11.88
CA GLU A 99 3.85 -4.14 10.44
C GLU A 99 3.05 -5.28 9.84
N TYR A 100 2.52 -5.07 8.64
CA TYR A 100 1.83 -6.10 7.86
C TYR A 100 1.91 -5.81 6.36
N THR A 101 1.78 -6.86 5.55
CA THR A 101 1.86 -6.78 4.10
C THR A 101 0.49 -6.51 3.50
N LEU A 102 0.43 -5.58 2.55
CA LEU A 102 -0.75 -5.25 1.77
C LEU A 102 -0.46 -5.42 0.28
N TYR A 103 -1.43 -5.94 -0.45
CA TYR A 103 -1.33 -6.16 -1.89
C TYR A 103 -2.26 -5.16 -2.59
N LEU A 104 -1.69 -4.21 -3.32
CA LEU A 104 -2.45 -3.42 -4.29
C LEU A 104 -2.48 -4.20 -5.60
N GLU A 105 -3.62 -4.79 -5.91
CA GLU A 105 -3.86 -5.42 -7.20
C GLU A 105 -4.26 -4.38 -8.24
N GLU A 106 -3.64 -4.42 -9.42
CA GLU A 106 -4.08 -3.75 -10.64
C GLU A 106 -4.38 -4.84 -11.68
N ASP A 107 -5.65 -4.96 -12.08
CA ASP A 107 -6.10 -5.96 -13.07
C ASP A 107 -6.41 -5.29 -14.41
N CYS A 108 -5.49 -5.45 -15.36
CA CYS A 108 -5.59 -4.90 -16.71
C CYS A 108 -6.16 -5.92 -17.70
N GLY A 109 -7.33 -6.48 -17.41
CA GLY A 109 -7.99 -7.45 -18.29
C GLY A 109 -7.29 -8.80 -18.33
N GLY A 110 -6.86 -9.30 -17.16
CA GLY A 110 -6.19 -10.59 -17.01
C GLY A 110 -4.68 -10.51 -16.85
N LYS A 111 -4.06 -9.37 -17.17
CA LYS A 111 -2.70 -9.07 -16.73
C LYS A 111 -2.76 -8.45 -15.34
N VAL A 112 -2.35 -9.21 -14.33
CA VAL A 112 -2.47 -8.83 -12.93
C VAL A 112 -1.12 -8.37 -12.42
N THR A 113 -1.08 -7.16 -11.87
CA THR A 113 0.11 -6.64 -11.17
C THR A 113 -0.21 -6.49 -9.70
N TYR A 114 0.64 -7.03 -8.82
CA TYR A 114 0.60 -6.71 -7.39
C TYR A 114 1.74 -5.76 -7.06
N TYR A 115 1.39 -4.61 -6.50
CA TYR A 115 2.34 -3.75 -5.80
C TYR A 115 2.25 -4.11 -4.31
N VAL A 116 3.29 -4.77 -3.80
CA VAL A 116 3.30 -5.36 -2.47
C VAL A 116 3.92 -4.35 -1.50
N PHE A 117 3.06 -3.77 -0.67
CA PHE A 117 3.43 -2.79 0.34
C PHE A 117 3.59 -3.41 1.72
N VAL A 118 4.46 -2.85 2.53
CA VAL A 118 4.46 -3.03 3.98
C VAL A 118 3.89 -1.77 4.62
N ASP A 119 2.83 -1.93 5.40
CA ASP A 119 2.30 -0.87 6.26
C ASP A 119 3.18 -0.80 7.51
N ARG A 120 3.77 0.37 7.75
CA ARG A 120 4.57 0.69 8.94
C ARG A 120 4.04 1.95 9.63
N SER A 121 2.82 2.37 9.31
CA SER A 121 2.22 3.62 9.78
C SER A 121 2.04 3.67 11.29
N GLN A 122 2.06 2.53 11.97
CA GLN A 122 1.98 2.43 13.43
C GLN A 122 3.34 2.30 14.12
N ALA A 123 4.43 2.24 13.37
CA ALA A 123 5.78 2.02 13.88
C ALA A 123 6.59 3.33 13.93
N SER A 124 7.17 3.65 15.09
CA SER A 124 8.26 4.62 15.16
C SER A 124 9.55 4.05 14.57
N GLY A 125 10.49 4.92 14.19
CA GLY A 125 11.83 4.49 13.74
C GLY A 125 12.57 3.64 14.78
N THR A 126 12.34 3.87 16.08
CA THR A 126 12.91 3.05 17.16
C THR A 126 12.28 1.67 17.22
N GLN A 127 10.94 1.58 17.14
CA GLN A 127 10.26 0.28 17.11
C GLN A 127 10.65 -0.52 15.87
N TRP A 128 10.82 0.14 14.72
CA TRP A 128 11.31 -0.47 13.50
C TRP A 128 12.69 -1.12 13.67
N MET A 129 13.65 -0.40 14.28
CA MET A 129 14.98 -0.96 14.56
C MET A 129 14.93 -2.14 15.52
N GLU A 130 14.12 -2.06 16.58
CA GLU A 130 14.00 -3.16 17.55
C GLU A 130 13.41 -4.41 16.88
N TRP A 131 12.46 -4.23 15.96
CA TRP A 131 11.93 -5.34 15.17
C TRP A 131 12.98 -5.98 14.27
N ARG A 132 13.75 -5.18 13.53
CA ARG A 132 14.84 -5.71 12.70
C ARG A 132 15.92 -6.39 13.53
N LYS A 133 16.14 -5.95 14.77
CA LYS A 133 17.06 -6.61 15.71
C LYS A 133 16.69 -8.04 16.06
N GLN A 134 15.41 -8.40 16.02
CA GLN A 134 14.99 -9.79 16.22
C GLN A 134 15.53 -10.74 15.14
N PHE A 135 15.64 -10.25 13.90
CA PHE A 135 16.08 -11.03 12.74
C PHE A 135 17.58 -10.87 12.43
N HIS A 136 18.08 -9.64 12.54
CA HIS A 136 19.45 -9.28 12.10
C HIS A 136 20.44 -9.20 13.27
N LYS A 137 19.98 -9.20 14.52
CA LYS A 137 20.80 -9.23 15.74
C LYS A 137 21.88 -8.14 15.70
N SER A 138 23.16 -8.53 15.77
CA SER A 138 24.30 -7.62 15.74
C SER A 138 24.52 -6.91 14.40
N LYS A 139 23.86 -7.35 13.32
CA LYS A 139 23.97 -6.74 11.98
C LYS A 139 22.98 -5.59 11.76
N THR A 140 22.03 -5.40 12.68
CA THR A 140 20.96 -4.41 12.52
C THR A 140 21.49 -2.99 12.38
N GLU A 141 22.36 -2.55 13.29
CA GLU A 141 22.89 -1.18 13.25
C GLU A 141 23.75 -0.94 12.00
N PRO A 142 24.71 -1.82 11.63
CA PRO A 142 25.45 -1.67 10.38
C PRO A 142 24.59 -1.68 9.11
N GLN A 143 23.46 -2.40 9.11
CA GLN A 143 22.60 -2.53 7.93
C GLN A 143 21.54 -1.43 7.82
N TYR A 144 20.96 -1.02 8.94
CA TYR A 144 19.76 -0.17 8.95
C TYR A 144 19.97 1.19 9.65
N GLY A 145 21.07 1.39 10.38
CA GLY A 145 21.31 2.61 11.14
C GLY A 145 21.34 3.87 10.25
N ALA A 146 21.99 3.78 9.09
CA ALA A 146 22.09 4.90 8.15
C ALA A 146 20.73 5.27 7.55
N VAL A 147 19.94 4.29 7.09
CA VAL A 147 18.59 4.54 6.56
C VAL A 147 17.65 5.06 7.65
N LYS A 148 17.73 4.54 8.87
CA LYS A 148 16.96 5.06 10.00
C LYS A 148 17.26 6.54 10.23
N ALA A 149 18.53 6.92 10.28
CA ALA A 149 18.93 8.31 10.49
C ALA A 149 18.44 9.23 9.36
N ALA A 150 18.53 8.78 8.10
CA ALA A 150 18.03 9.52 6.95
C ALA A 150 16.50 9.71 6.99
N LEU A 151 15.75 8.67 7.38
CA LEU A 151 14.29 8.73 7.54
C LEU A 151 13.87 9.63 8.71
N ASP A 152 14.59 9.58 9.84
CA ASP A 152 14.35 10.48 10.97
C ASP A 152 14.57 11.94 10.55
N GLN A 153 15.64 12.23 9.81
CA GLN A 153 15.91 13.58 9.28
C GLN A 153 14.84 14.01 8.26
N ALA A 154 14.42 13.13 7.36
CA ALA A 154 13.36 13.42 6.40
C ALA A 154 12.03 13.73 7.12
N SER A 155 11.69 12.98 8.17
CA SER A 155 10.52 13.23 9.01
C SER A 155 10.58 14.60 9.68
N GLN A 156 11.75 15.01 10.23
CA GLN A 156 11.95 16.36 10.76
C GLN A 156 11.76 17.45 9.70
N ASN A 157 12.03 17.15 8.43
CA ASN A 157 11.81 18.04 7.29
C ASN A 157 10.38 17.98 6.73
N GLY A 158 9.47 17.23 7.35
CA GLY A 158 8.07 17.11 6.93
C GLY A 158 7.77 15.98 5.94
N PHE A 159 8.73 15.07 5.71
CA PHE A 159 8.63 13.93 4.78
C PHE A 159 8.66 12.61 5.55
N SER A 160 7.74 12.43 6.50
CA SER A 160 7.58 11.15 7.21
C SER A 160 7.18 10.03 6.27
N VAL A 161 7.52 8.79 6.63
CA VAL A 161 7.27 7.57 5.82
C VAL A 161 6.42 6.60 6.62
N GLU A 162 5.35 6.13 5.99
CA GLU A 162 4.33 5.26 6.60
C GLU A 162 4.22 3.91 5.86
N GLY A 163 4.81 3.80 4.67
CA GLY A 163 4.80 2.59 3.87
C GLY A 163 6.13 2.28 3.20
N GLU A 164 6.26 1.06 2.73
CA GLU A 164 7.35 0.62 1.86
C GLU A 164 6.77 -0.20 0.71
N LEU A 165 7.03 0.18 -0.54
CA LEU A 165 6.80 -0.70 -1.68
C LEU A 165 7.97 -1.68 -1.75
N ARG A 166 7.74 -2.91 -1.28
CA ARG A 166 8.81 -3.89 -1.12
C ARG A 166 9.04 -4.70 -2.38
N PHE A 167 7.95 -5.08 -3.07
CA PHE A 167 8.02 -5.90 -4.26
C PHE A 167 6.97 -5.49 -5.30
N VAL A 168 7.25 -5.82 -6.55
CA VAL A 168 6.26 -5.81 -7.63
C VAL A 168 6.18 -7.21 -8.19
N GLU A 169 4.98 -7.74 -8.34
CA GLU A 169 4.72 -9.02 -8.98
C GLU A 169 3.84 -8.82 -10.21
N ILE A 170 4.13 -9.54 -11.29
CA ILE A 170 3.31 -9.55 -12.50
C ILE A 170 2.93 -10.99 -12.80
N ASP A 171 1.64 -11.26 -12.87
CA ASP A 171 1.05 -12.58 -13.09
C ASP A 171 1.62 -13.65 -12.14
N GLY A 172 1.78 -13.29 -10.87
CA GLY A 172 2.34 -14.16 -9.81
C GLY A 172 3.85 -14.34 -9.86
N LYS A 173 4.58 -13.54 -10.67
CA LYS A 173 6.04 -13.58 -10.76
C LYS A 173 6.66 -12.32 -10.20
N LEU A 174 7.50 -12.49 -9.19
CA LEU A 174 8.32 -11.42 -8.63
C LEU A 174 9.20 -10.78 -9.71
N GLN A 175 9.15 -9.45 -9.79
CA GLN A 175 10.04 -8.68 -10.63
C GLN A 175 11.41 -8.58 -9.97
N VAL A 176 12.47 -8.89 -10.72
CA VAL A 176 13.88 -8.83 -10.24
C VAL A 176 14.37 -7.37 -10.13
N LYS A 177 13.69 -6.45 -10.83
CA LYS A 177 14.00 -5.02 -10.81
C LYS A 177 13.61 -4.40 -9.47
N LYS A 178 14.43 -3.47 -8.97
CA LYS A 178 14.10 -2.72 -7.75
C LYS A 178 12.79 -1.93 -7.94
N PRO A 179 11.87 -1.93 -6.96
CA PRO A 179 10.65 -1.14 -7.08
C PRO A 179 10.91 0.35 -7.33
N GLU A 180 11.97 0.92 -6.75
CA GLU A 180 12.40 2.31 -7.00
C GLU A 180 12.65 2.61 -8.50
N ASP A 181 13.29 1.68 -9.22
CA ASP A 181 13.56 1.83 -10.66
C ASP A 181 12.27 1.67 -11.50
N THR A 182 11.31 0.87 -11.02
CA THR A 182 10.01 0.69 -11.65
C THR A 182 9.17 1.96 -11.50
N LEU A 183 9.19 2.57 -10.30
CA LEU A 183 8.49 3.82 -10.00
C LEU A 183 9.01 4.96 -10.87
N THR A 184 10.32 5.21 -10.87
CA THR A 184 10.91 6.35 -11.57
C THR A 184 10.96 6.17 -13.09
N GLY A 185 11.13 4.93 -13.55
CA GLY A 185 11.21 4.60 -14.98
C GLY A 185 9.85 4.38 -15.64
N GLU A 186 9.31 3.17 -15.48
CA GLU A 186 8.12 2.71 -16.21
C GLU A 186 6.86 3.44 -15.78
N LEU A 187 6.68 3.59 -14.47
CA LEU A 187 5.49 4.21 -13.89
C LEU A 187 5.57 5.73 -13.85
N ARG A 188 6.77 6.28 -14.03
CA ARG A 188 7.08 7.72 -13.97
C ARG A 188 6.52 8.42 -12.73
N PHE A 189 6.35 7.69 -11.62
CA PHE A 189 5.91 8.24 -10.36
C PHE A 189 7.09 8.92 -9.68
N GLN A 190 7.11 10.25 -9.71
CA GLN A 190 8.26 11.03 -9.30
C GLN A 190 8.42 11.03 -7.77
N PRO A 191 9.67 10.98 -7.27
CA PRO A 191 9.93 11.15 -5.85
C PRO A 191 9.67 12.58 -5.40
N ILE A 192 9.42 12.77 -4.11
CA ILE A 192 9.21 14.09 -3.50
C ILE A 192 10.40 14.53 -2.63
N TYR A 193 11.28 13.60 -2.27
CA TYR A 193 12.44 13.86 -1.42
C TYR A 193 13.60 12.92 -1.75
N ASP A 194 14.82 13.45 -1.79
CA ASP A 194 16.06 12.69 -1.98
C ASP A 194 16.74 12.51 -0.62
N LEU A 195 16.75 11.26 -0.13
CA LEU A 195 17.31 10.88 1.17
C LEU A 195 18.83 11.06 1.22
N LYS A 196 19.51 10.89 0.08
CA LYS A 196 20.97 11.05 0.01
C LYS A 196 21.37 12.53 0.05
N GLN A 197 20.54 13.40 -0.52
CA GLN A 197 20.78 14.85 -0.53
C GLN A 197 20.13 15.58 0.66
N GLY A 198 19.22 14.92 1.39
CA GLY A 198 18.52 15.51 2.52
C GLY A 198 17.61 16.68 2.13
N LYS A 199 17.01 16.66 0.94
CA LYS A 199 16.17 17.76 0.44
C LYS A 199 15.00 17.29 -0.43
N ALA A 200 13.98 18.15 -0.53
CA ALA A 200 12.87 17.97 -1.45
C ALA A 200 13.36 17.90 -2.91
N VAL A 201 12.70 17.05 -3.69
CA VAL A 201 12.88 17.01 -5.15
C VAL A 201 11.92 18.04 -5.75
N ALA A 202 12.43 18.93 -6.59
CA ALA A 202 11.59 19.90 -7.27
C ALA A 202 10.60 19.17 -8.20
N PRO A 203 9.32 19.58 -8.24
CA PRO A 203 8.33 18.99 -9.14
C PRO A 203 8.68 19.18 -10.62
#